data_AF-A0A2S9FLI2-F1
#
_entry.id   AF-A0A2S9FLI2-F1
#
_cell.length_a   1.000
_cell.length_b   1.000
_cell.length_c   1.000
_cell.angle_alpha   90.00
_cell.angle_beta   90.00
_cell.angle_gamma   90.00
#
_symmetry.space_group_name_H-M   'P 1'
#
loop_
_entity.id
_entity.type
_entity.pdbx_description
1 polymer ?
#
loop_
_entity_poly.entity_id
_entity_poly.type
_entity_poly.pdbx_seq_one_letter_code
_entity_poly.pdbx_strand_id
1 'polypeptide(L)' 'TLAWGERDKVFPVAVNGAIARERLPQARFVVLPGVGHVPMVDDPVLVANTIRSCAQ' A
#
# COMPACT_ATOMS: atom_id res chain seq x y z
N THR A 1 5.93 5.69 4.86
CA THR A 1 4.80 5.45 3.93
C THR A 1 4.24 4.07 4.15
N LEU A 2 2.91 3.92 4.12
CA LEU A 2 2.21 2.65 4.02
C LEU A 2 1.64 2.54 2.60
N ALA A 3 2.24 1.66 1.78
CA ALA A 3 1.74 1.36 0.45
C ALA A 3 0.85 0.11 0.51
N TRP A 4 -0.35 0.17 -0.05
CA TRP A 4 -1.39 -0.86 0.10
C TRP A 4 -1.99 -1.22 -1.25
N GLY A 5 -2.03 -2.51 -1.60
CA GLY A 5 -2.68 -2.94 -2.84
C GLY A 5 -4.18 -2.64 -2.86
N GLU A 6 -4.66 -2.00 -3.92
CA GLU A 6 -6.08 -1.71 -4.14
C GLU A 6 -6.95 -2.97 -4.06
N ARG A 7 -6.42 -4.10 -4.55
CA ARG A 7 -7.13 -5.37 -4.66
C ARG A 7 -6.74 -6.36 -3.57
N ASP A 8 -6.16 -5.90 -2.46
CA ASP A 8 -5.82 -6.78 -1.33
C ASP A 8 -7.10 -7.41 -0.74
N LYS A 9 -7.17 -8.74 -0.79
CA LYS A 9 -8.28 -9.54 -0.27
C LYS A 9 -8.01 -10.12 1.12
N VAL A 10 -6.76 -10.12 1.57
CA VAL A 10 -6.36 -10.59 2.91
C VAL A 10 -6.62 -9.48 3.92
N PHE A 11 -6.21 -8.26 3.58
CA PHE A 11 -6.49 -7.06 4.34
C PHE A 11 -7.10 -5.98 3.45
N PRO A 12 -8.42 -6.01 3.18
CA PRO A 12 -9.06 -5.01 2.35
C PRO A 12 -8.88 -3.59 2.90
N VAL A 13 -8.49 -2.64 2.04
CA VAL A 13 -8.29 -1.22 2.41
C VAL A 13 -9.55 -0.62 3.01
N ALA A 14 -10.72 -0.96 2.47
CA ALA A 14 -12.00 -0.45 2.93
C ALA A 14 -12.33 -0.87 4.38
N VAL A 15 -11.83 -2.02 4.83
CA VAL A 15 -12.09 -2.56 6.17
C VAL A 15 -10.99 -2.15 7.15
N ASN A 16 -9.73 -2.25 6.73
CA ASN A 16 -8.58 -2.12 7.62
C ASN A 16 -7.90 -0.74 7.55
N GLY A 17 -8.25 0.09 6.57
CA GLY A 17 -7.61 1.38 6.32
C GLY A 17 -7.80 2.40 7.44
N ALA A 18 -8.97 2.41 8.10
CA ALA A 18 -9.23 3.29 9.25
C ALA A 18 -8.31 2.94 10.43
N ILE A 19 -8.27 1.65 10.82
CA ILE A 19 -7.41 1.15 11.90
C ILE A 19 -5.94 1.43 11.60
N ALA A 20 -5.51 1.25 10.35
CA ALA A 20 -4.13 1.53 9.98
C ALA A 20 -3.77 3.02 10.14
N ARG A 21 -4.70 3.94 9.81
CA ARG A 21 -4.51 5.39 10.00
C ARG A 21 -4.44 5.77 11.48
N GLU A 22 -5.25 5.14 12.31
CA GLU A 22 -5.20 5.36 13.77
C GLU A 22 -3.88 4.85 14.37
N ARG A 23 -3.38 3.70 13.91
CA ARG A 23 -2.15 3.09 14.45
C ARG A 23 -0.86 3.69 13.90
N LEU A 24 -0.90 4.23 12.69
CA LEU A 24 0.26 4.83 12.00
C LEU A 24 -0.06 6.27 11.56
N PRO A 25 -0.37 7.19 12.49
CA PRO A 25 -0.83 8.54 12.15
C PRO A 25 0.22 9.36 11.38
N GLN A 26 1.50 9.07 11.57
CA GLN A 26 2.62 9.71 10.87
C GLN A 26 2.89 9.14 9.47
N ALA A 27 2.26 8.04 9.08
CA ALA A 27 2.51 7.42 7.79
C ALA A 27 1.77 8.16 6.66
N ARG A 28 2.47 8.39 5.54
CA ARG A 28 1.81 8.68 4.26
C ARG A 28 1.13 7.41 3.74
N PHE A 29 -0.18 7.45 3.49
CA PHE A 29 -0.95 6.31 2.98
C PHE A 29 -1.06 6.39 1.46
N VAL A 30 -0.68 5.31 0.77
CA VAL A 30 -0.71 5.23 -0.70
C VAL A 30 -1.40 3.93 -1.10
N VAL A 31 -2.46 4.04 -1.90
CA VAL A 31 -3.10 2.86 -2.50
C VAL A 31 -2.45 2.62 -3.86
N LEU A 32 -1.98 1.40 -4.08
CA LEU A 32 -1.33 0.95 -5.31
C LEU A 32 -2.41 0.38 -6.25
N PRO A 33 -2.66 1.01 -7.41
CA PRO A 33 -3.72 0.57 -8.31
C PRO A 33 -3.37 -0.79 -8.93
N GLY A 34 -4.39 -1.62 -9.13
CA GLY A 34 -4.25 -2.84 -9.92
C GLY A 34 -3.64 -4.06 -9.23
N VAL A 35 -2.97 -3.89 -8.08
CA VAL A 35 -2.24 -4.95 -7.36
C VAL A 35 -2.98 -5.43 -6.11
N GLY A 36 -2.76 -6.70 -5.76
CA GLY A 36 -3.36 -7.38 -4.62
C GLY A 36 -2.46 -7.40 -3.39
N HIS A 37 -2.56 -8.49 -2.62
CA HIS A 37 -1.86 -8.63 -1.34
C HIS A 37 -0.33 -8.76 -1.48
N VAL A 38 0.14 -9.34 -2.59
CA VAL A 38 1.56 -9.54 -2.87
C VAL A 38 1.97 -8.65 -4.06
N PRO A 39 1.99 -7.32 -3.90
CA PRO A 39 2.17 -6.38 -5.01
C PRO A 39 3.55 -6.49 -5.67
N MET A 40 4.54 -7.05 -4.96
CA MET A 40 5.87 -7.33 -5.50
C MET A 40 5.85 -8.37 -6.62
N VAL A 41 4.87 -9.30 -6.59
CA VAL A 41 4.67 -10.30 -7.64
C VAL A 41 3.80 -9.72 -8.76
N ASP A 42 2.74 -8.99 -8.40
CA ASP A 42 1.79 -8.44 -9.36
C ASP A 42 2.41 -7.35 -10.26
N ASP A 43 3.15 -6.41 -9.67
CA ASP A 43 3.85 -5.33 -10.39
C ASP A 43 5.13 -4.89 -9.63
N PRO A 44 6.27 -5.53 -9.87
CA PRO A 44 7.53 -5.18 -9.21
C PRO A 44 8.03 -3.78 -9.56
N VAL A 45 7.68 -3.24 -10.75
CA VAL A 45 8.13 -1.91 -11.20
C VAL A 45 7.38 -0.81 -10.44
N LEU A 46 6.06 -0.95 -10.29
CA LEU A 46 5.23 -0.06 -9.47
C LEU A 46 5.74 -0.01 -8.03
N VAL A 47 6.04 -1.17 -7.43
CA VAL A 47 6.57 -1.24 -6.06
C VAL A 47 7.93 -0.55 -5.96
N ALA A 48 8.87 -0.85 -6.87
CA ALA A 48 10.19 -0.23 -6.85
C ALA A 48 10.13 1.30 -7.03
N ASN A 49 9.25 1.80 -7.92
CA ASN A 49 9.00 3.23 -8.08
C ASN A 49 8.40 3.86 -6.83
N THR A 50 7.45 3.17 -6.19
CA THR A 50 6.83 3.64 -4.94
C THR A 50 7.89 3.80 -3.85
N ILE A 51 8.77 2.81 -3.68
CA ILE A 51 9.87 2.86 -2.70
C ILE A 51 10.80 4.04 -3.00
N ARG A 52 11.25 4.19 -4.25
CA ARG A 52 12.09 5.33 -4.66
C ARG A 52 11.45 6.68 -4.34
N SER A 53 10.15 6.82 -4.57
CA SER A 53 9.41 8.06 -4.26
C SER A 53 9.29 8.38 -2.76
N CYS A 54 9.57 7.42 -1.89
CA CYS A 54 9.49 7.59 -0.44
C CYS A 54 10.84 7.90 0.22
N ALA A 55 11.95 7.70 -0.49
CA ALA A 55 13.30 7.88 0.03
C ALA A 55 13.87 9.29 -0.24
N GLN A 56 13.06 10.19 -0.79
CA GLN A 56 13.34 11.61 -1.01
C GLN A 56 12.56 12.42 0.02
#